data_AF-A0A7S0QV73-F1
#
_entry.id   AF-A0A7S0QV73-F1
#
_cell.length_a   1.000
_cell.length_b   1.000
_cell.length_c   1.000
_cell.angle_alpha   90.00
_cell.angle_beta   90.00
_cell.angle_gamma   90.00
#
_symmetry.space_group_name_H-M   'P 1'
#
loop_
_entity.id
_entity.type
_entity.pdbx_description
1 polymer ?
#
loop_
_entity_poly.entity_id
_entity_poly.type
_entity_poly.pdbx_seq_one_letter_code
_entity_poly.pdbx_strand_id
1 'polypeptide(L)'
;DLAGDDAAKPLEAGPAAAPGIAIRGADFSYGASAPPLLQDIHLSVPQGALVMVVGPVASGKTNLLRAVLGQMTCRAGSRSAAGTLAYVPQVPWTALGTVRDNILFGQPWDEGRYRRVLWACALEADLALMPAGDLTYIGERGGNLSGGQKQRIAIA
;
A
#
# COMPACT_ATOMS: atom_id res chain seq x y z
N ASP A 1 -15.70 9.13 -37.41
CA ASP A 1 -16.36 9.29 -36.10
C ASP A 1 -16.42 7.99 -35.33
N LEU A 2 -15.46 7.80 -34.42
CA LEU A 2 -15.45 6.74 -33.42
C LEU A 2 -15.23 7.40 -32.07
N ALA A 3 -16.29 8.03 -31.55
CA ALA A 3 -16.36 8.52 -30.18
C ALA A 3 -17.52 7.78 -29.50
N GLY A 4 -17.27 6.55 -29.09
CA GLY A 4 -18.12 5.83 -28.15
C GLY A 4 -17.72 6.24 -26.75
N ASP A 5 -18.47 7.16 -26.16
CA ASP A 5 -18.34 7.63 -24.79
C ASP A 5 -18.84 6.53 -23.83
N ASP A 6 -17.97 5.57 -23.52
CA ASP A 6 -18.23 4.53 -22.51
C ASP A 6 -17.85 5.05 -21.13
N ALA A 7 -18.53 6.12 -20.71
CA ALA A 7 -18.41 6.66 -19.37
C ALA A 7 -18.97 5.63 -18.38
N ALA A 8 -18.07 4.93 -17.70
CA ALA A 8 -18.40 3.96 -16.65
C ALA A 8 -19.39 4.58 -15.66
N LYS A 9 -20.57 3.95 -15.54
CA LYS A 9 -21.64 4.40 -14.66
C LYS A 9 -21.18 4.32 -13.20
N PRO A 10 -21.35 5.38 -12.38
CA PRO A 10 -20.99 5.31 -10.96
C PRO A 10 -21.76 4.19 -10.25
N LEU A 11 -21.06 3.38 -9.46
CA LEU A 11 -21.66 2.36 -8.62
C LEU A 11 -22.56 3.07 -7.57
N GLU A 12 -23.86 2.78 -7.56
CA GLU A 12 -24.78 3.41 -6.59
C GLU A 12 -24.42 2.99 -5.16
N ALA A 13 -24.23 3.98 -4.30
CA ALA A 13 -23.92 3.75 -2.89
C ALA A 13 -25.20 3.39 -2.13
N GLY A 14 -25.21 2.22 -1.50
CA GLY A 14 -26.17 1.88 -0.43
C GLY A 14 -26.05 2.86 0.76
N PRO A 15 -26.90 2.71 1.81
CA PRO A 15 -26.89 3.61 2.97
C PRO A 15 -25.46 3.80 3.48
N ALA A 16 -25.05 5.05 3.69
CA ALA A 16 -23.66 5.43 3.88
C ALA A 16 -23.06 4.77 5.13
N ALA A 17 -22.47 3.59 4.96
CA ALA A 17 -21.58 3.00 5.93
C ALA A 17 -20.47 4.00 6.25
N ALA A 18 -20.06 4.08 7.52
CA ALA A 18 -18.98 4.96 7.93
C ALA A 18 -17.75 4.73 7.04
N PRO A 19 -17.07 5.80 6.58
CA PRO A 19 -15.95 5.64 5.66
C PRO A 19 -14.82 4.86 6.32
N GLY A 20 -14.18 3.97 5.56
CA GLY A 20 -12.99 3.26 5.99
C GLY A 20 -11.79 4.19 6.16
N ILE A 21 -11.70 5.26 5.36
CA ILE A 21 -10.71 6.34 5.50
C ILE A 21 -11.44 7.67 5.35
N ALA A 22 -11.21 8.62 6.27
CA ALA A 22 -11.73 9.98 6.14
C ALA A 22 -10.69 11.03 6.56
N ILE A 23 -10.55 12.06 5.72
CA ILE A 23 -9.79 13.28 5.95
C ILE A 23 -10.72 14.47 5.71
N ARG A 24 -10.80 15.41 6.65
CA ARG A 24 -11.73 16.56 6.57
C ARG A 24 -10.99 17.86 6.82
N GLY A 25 -10.87 18.68 5.77
CA GLY A 25 -10.25 20.01 5.79
C GLY A 25 -8.88 20.03 6.46
N ALA A 26 -8.03 19.07 6.10
CA ALA A 26 -6.81 18.81 6.85
C ALA A 26 -5.54 19.28 6.14
N ASP A 27 -4.64 19.85 6.94
CA ASP A 27 -3.30 20.27 6.53
C ASP A 27 -2.25 19.32 7.12
N PHE A 28 -1.29 18.86 6.29
CA PHE A 28 -0.26 17.90 6.70
C PHE A 28 1.17 18.39 6.46
N SER A 29 2.05 18.14 7.43
CA SER A 29 3.48 18.46 7.36
C SER A 29 4.37 17.37 7.98
N TYR A 30 5.66 17.38 7.65
CA TYR A 30 6.67 16.58 8.37
C TYR A 30 7.17 17.33 9.61
N GLY A 31 6.37 17.30 10.67
CA GLY A 31 6.66 17.97 11.93
C GLY A 31 5.87 19.25 12.13
N ALA A 32 5.73 19.66 13.39
CA ALA A 32 4.82 20.72 13.83
C ALA A 32 5.26 22.14 13.46
N SER A 33 6.47 22.33 12.92
CA SER A 33 7.03 23.65 12.56
C SER A 33 7.37 23.78 11.06
N ALA A 34 7.34 22.69 10.29
CA ALA A 34 7.56 22.73 8.84
C ALA A 34 6.35 23.33 8.09
N PRO A 35 6.50 23.93 6.90
CA PRO A 35 5.33 24.33 6.11
C PRO A 35 4.46 23.10 5.73
N PRO A 36 3.13 23.25 5.60
CA PRO A 36 2.27 22.17 5.12
C PRO A 36 2.62 21.80 3.68
N LEU A 37 2.72 20.50 3.42
CA LEU A 37 2.93 19.93 2.08
C LEU A 37 1.62 19.51 1.40
N LEU A 38 0.59 19.30 2.20
CA LEU A 38 -0.78 19.07 1.76
C LEU A 38 -1.66 20.06 2.53
N GLN A 39 -2.57 20.73 1.83
CA GLN A 39 -3.42 21.78 2.39
C GLN A 39 -4.87 21.53 1.99
N ASP A 40 -5.79 21.77 2.91
CA ASP A 40 -7.24 21.66 2.71
C ASP A 40 -7.67 20.35 2.05
N ILE A 41 -7.12 19.22 2.55
CA ILE A 41 -7.45 17.91 1.98
C ILE A 41 -8.80 17.44 2.51
N HIS A 42 -9.69 17.06 1.59
CA HIS A 42 -10.93 16.36 1.86
C HIS A 42 -10.93 15.03 1.13
N LEU A 43 -11.08 13.93 1.88
CA LEU A 43 -11.11 12.57 1.33
C LEU A 43 -12.08 11.73 2.14
N SER A 44 -12.95 10.99 1.47
CA SER A 44 -13.83 10.01 2.10
C SER A 44 -13.85 8.75 1.25
N VAL A 45 -13.26 7.67 1.76
CA VAL A 45 -13.20 6.37 1.09
C VAL A 45 -14.11 5.40 1.83
N PRO A 46 -15.20 4.91 1.21
CA PRO A 46 -16.06 3.88 1.80
C PRO A 46 -15.28 2.59 2.07
N GLN A 47 -15.72 1.82 3.08
CA GLN A 47 -15.18 0.48 3.29
C GLN A 47 -15.45 -0.41 2.07
N GLY A 48 -14.46 -1.20 1.66
CA GLY A 48 -14.57 -2.10 0.51
C GLY A 48 -14.38 -1.44 -0.87
N ALA A 49 -14.13 -0.13 -0.91
CA ALA A 49 -13.87 0.57 -2.17
C ALA A 49 -12.45 0.34 -2.68
N LEU A 50 -12.30 0.22 -4.00
CA LEU A 50 -11.02 0.32 -4.71
C LEU A 50 -10.86 1.75 -5.24
N VAL A 51 -9.83 2.46 -4.78
CA VAL A 51 -9.61 3.87 -5.12
C VAL A 51 -8.23 4.05 -5.75
N MET A 52 -8.16 4.83 -6.82
CA MET A 52 -6.92 5.21 -7.49
C MET A 52 -6.62 6.69 -7.25
N VAL A 53 -5.36 7.01 -6.92
CA VAL A 53 -4.88 8.39 -6.80
C VAL A 53 -3.93 8.70 -7.95
N VAL A 54 -4.34 9.62 -8.82
CA VAL A 54 -3.57 10.03 -10.01
C VAL A 54 -3.15 11.50 -9.94
N GLY A 55 -2.12 11.85 -10.69
CA GLY A 55 -1.64 13.23 -10.80
C GLY A 55 -0.16 13.31 -11.18
N PRO A 56 0.37 14.51 -11.51
CA PRO A 56 1.75 14.71 -11.94
C PRO A 56 2.80 14.25 -10.93
N VAL A 57 4.05 14.08 -11.38
CA VAL A 57 5.18 13.85 -10.46
C VAL A 57 5.26 15.02 -9.45
N ALA A 58 5.59 14.70 -8.21
CA ALA A 58 5.64 15.66 -7.08
C ALA A 58 4.30 16.31 -6.69
N SER A 59 3.15 15.86 -7.20
CA SER A 59 1.83 16.35 -6.80
C SER A 59 1.38 15.96 -5.37
N GLY A 60 2.26 15.34 -4.57
CA GLY A 60 1.95 14.98 -3.19
C GLY A 60 1.27 13.62 -2.96
N LYS A 61 1.09 12.76 -3.98
CA LYS A 61 0.42 11.44 -3.83
C LYS A 61 1.03 10.57 -2.73
N THR A 62 2.35 10.45 -2.69
CA THR A 62 3.06 9.69 -1.66
C THR A 62 2.85 10.30 -0.27
N ASN A 63 2.79 11.63 -0.18
CA ASN A 63 2.46 12.31 1.07
C ASN A 63 1.00 12.05 1.47
N LEU A 64 0.06 11.99 0.52
CA LEU A 64 -1.33 11.66 0.82
C LEU A 64 -1.44 10.26 1.44
N LEU A 65 -0.73 9.26 0.90
CA LEU A 65 -0.68 7.92 1.49
C LEU A 65 -0.06 7.95 2.90
N ARG A 66 1.01 8.72 3.11
CA ARG A 66 1.63 8.87 4.45
C ARG A 66 0.71 9.59 5.44
N ALA A 67 -0.06 10.57 5.00
CA ALA A 67 -1.09 11.23 5.81
C ALA A 67 -2.19 10.22 6.19
N VAL A 68 -2.66 9.40 5.24
CA VAL A 68 -3.60 8.31 5.48
C VAL A 68 -3.04 7.29 6.47
N LEU A 69 -1.74 7.02 6.48
CA LEU A 69 -1.06 6.12 7.45
C LEU A 69 -0.84 6.77 8.82
N GLY A 70 -1.05 8.08 8.96
CA GLY A 70 -0.74 8.81 10.20
C GLY A 70 0.74 9.10 10.41
N GLN A 71 1.55 9.04 9.34
CA GLN A 71 3.00 9.32 9.37
C GLN A 71 3.33 10.81 9.17
N MET A 72 2.33 11.66 8.97
CA MET A 72 2.47 13.11 8.88
C MET A 72 1.68 13.79 10.01
N THR A 73 2.16 14.95 10.45
CA THR A 73 1.48 15.76 11.46
C THR A 73 0.26 16.43 10.84
N CYS A 74 -0.93 16.16 11.37
CA CYS A 74 -2.17 16.87 11.03
C CYS A 74 -2.21 18.19 11.84
N ARG A 75 -2.15 19.34 11.16
CA ARG A 75 -2.08 20.67 11.82
C ARG A 75 -3.44 21.33 11.99
N ALA A 76 -4.34 21.03 11.06
CA ALA A 76 -5.72 21.48 11.04
C ALA A 76 -6.61 20.32 10.56
N GLY A 77 -7.91 20.40 10.81
CA GLY A 77 -8.87 19.39 10.39
C GLY A 77 -8.72 18.07 11.14
N SER A 78 -9.05 16.96 10.48
CA SER A 78 -8.99 15.62 11.07
C SER A 78 -8.67 14.53 10.06
N ARG A 79 -8.07 13.44 10.55
CA ARG A 79 -7.83 12.19 9.82
C ARG A 79 -8.26 11.00 10.67
N SER A 80 -8.96 10.06 10.05
CA SER A 80 -9.40 8.80 10.64
C SER A 80 -9.27 7.65 9.64
N ALA A 81 -8.98 6.46 10.15
CA ALA A 81 -8.95 5.22 9.38
C ALA A 81 -9.49 4.10 10.27
N ALA A 82 -10.39 3.27 9.73
CA ALA A 82 -10.97 2.14 10.44
C ALA A 82 -10.17 0.85 10.16
N GLY A 83 -9.96 0.04 11.20
CA GLY A 83 -9.25 -1.23 11.10
C GLY A 83 -7.73 -1.10 10.97
N THR A 84 -7.11 -2.17 10.47
CA THR A 84 -5.66 -2.25 10.28
C THR A 84 -5.26 -1.72 8.90
N LEU A 85 -4.15 -0.99 8.83
CA LEU A 85 -3.58 -0.49 7.57
C LEU A 85 -2.36 -1.32 7.16
N ALA A 86 -2.29 -1.71 5.89
CA ALA A 86 -1.11 -2.27 5.26
C ALA A 86 -0.54 -1.25 4.26
N TYR A 87 0.79 -1.22 4.10
CA TYR A 87 1.47 -0.27 3.22
C TYR A 87 2.62 -0.93 2.48
N VAL A 88 2.61 -0.79 1.16
CA VAL A 88 3.71 -1.19 0.29
C VAL A 88 4.36 0.07 -0.29
N PRO A 89 5.60 0.41 0.10
CA PRO A 89 6.28 1.59 -0.44
C PRO A 89 6.71 1.37 -1.90
N GLN A 90 6.91 2.47 -2.63
CA GLN A 90 7.43 2.44 -4.00
C GLN A 90 8.78 1.69 -4.11
N VAL A 91 9.65 1.86 -3.11
CA VAL A 91 10.91 1.11 -2.97
C VAL A 91 10.76 0.22 -1.74
N PRO A 92 10.46 -1.09 -1.93
CA PRO A 92 10.35 -2.03 -0.84
C PRO A 92 11.64 -2.19 -0.07
N TRP A 93 11.51 -2.30 1.25
CA TRP A 93 12.55 -2.77 2.14
C TRP A 93 12.33 -4.26 2.43
N THR A 94 13.42 -5.02 2.51
CA THR A 94 13.41 -6.42 2.91
C THR A 94 14.25 -6.59 4.17
N ALA A 95 13.71 -7.32 5.15
CA ALA A 95 14.41 -7.69 6.35
C ALA A 95 15.46 -8.77 6.06
N LEU A 96 16.50 -8.81 6.90
CA LEU A 96 17.41 -9.96 6.94
C LEU A 96 16.64 -11.19 7.41
N GLY A 97 16.77 -12.29 6.68
CA GLY A 97 16.01 -13.52 6.91
C GLY A 97 15.74 -14.25 5.60
N THR A 98 14.91 -15.29 5.65
CA THR A 98 14.47 -15.98 4.44
C THR A 98 13.39 -15.18 3.69
N VAL A 99 13.12 -15.55 2.44
CA VAL A 99 11.95 -15.05 1.70
C VAL A 99 10.66 -15.35 2.49
N ARG A 100 10.55 -16.55 3.06
CA ARG A 100 9.44 -16.94 3.92
C ARG A 100 9.28 -16.03 5.14
N ASP A 101 10.38 -15.68 5.82
CA ASP A 101 10.32 -14.79 6.99
C ASP A 101 9.79 -13.40 6.61
N ASN A 102 10.19 -12.90 5.43
CA ASN A 102 9.72 -11.61 4.92
C ASN A 102 8.22 -11.63 4.57
N ILE A 103 7.71 -12.73 4.00
CA ILE A 103 6.29 -12.88 3.65
C ILE A 103 5.44 -13.12 4.91
N LEU A 104 5.90 -13.96 5.85
CA LEU A 104 5.16 -14.21 7.09
C LEU A 104 5.15 -12.98 7.99
N PHE A 105 6.24 -12.22 8.01
CA PHE A 105 6.40 -11.00 8.78
C PHE A 105 5.95 -11.14 10.26
N GLY A 106 6.34 -12.25 10.89
CA GLY A 106 6.00 -12.59 12.28
C GLY A 106 4.63 -13.22 12.50
N GLN A 107 3.84 -13.45 11.45
CA GLN A 107 2.57 -14.18 11.54
C GLN A 107 2.80 -15.70 11.69
N PRO A 108 1.89 -16.43 12.36
CA PRO A 108 1.94 -17.89 12.44
C PRO A 108 1.93 -18.55 11.07
N TRP A 109 2.57 -19.72 10.97
CA TRP A 109 2.56 -20.53 9.76
C TRP A 109 1.16 -21.09 9.47
N ASP A 110 0.63 -20.75 8.30
CA ASP A 110 -0.57 -21.34 7.71
C ASP A 110 -0.23 -21.68 6.26
N GLU A 111 0.02 -22.97 5.99
CA GLU A 111 0.42 -23.43 4.67
C GLU A 111 -0.62 -23.12 3.58
N GLY A 112 -1.91 -23.24 3.91
CA GLY A 112 -2.99 -22.99 2.96
C GLY A 112 -3.06 -21.52 2.57
N ARG A 113 -2.97 -20.61 3.54
CA ARG A 113 -2.88 -19.18 3.30
C ARG A 113 -1.61 -18.81 2.55
N TYR A 114 -0.48 -19.35 2.96
CA TYR A 114 0.83 -19.04 2.38
C TYR A 114 0.90 -19.41 0.91
N ARG A 115 0.45 -20.62 0.54
CA ARG A 115 0.37 -21.04 -0.88
C ARG A 115 -0.52 -20.13 -1.72
N ARG A 116 -1.68 -19.71 -1.19
CA ARG A 116 -2.56 -18.75 -1.89
C ARG A 116 -1.90 -17.40 -2.11
N VAL A 117 -1.14 -16.90 -1.14
CA VAL A 117 -0.38 -15.64 -1.25
C VAL A 117 0.70 -15.75 -2.32
N LEU A 118 1.48 -16.85 -2.32
CA LEU A 118 2.51 -17.07 -3.33
C LEU A 118 1.94 -17.08 -4.76
N TRP A 119 0.82 -17.76 -4.95
CA TRP A 119 0.12 -17.79 -6.24
C TRP A 119 -0.41 -16.40 -6.62
N ALA A 120 -1.11 -15.70 -5.72
CA ALA A 120 -1.70 -14.39 -5.99
C ALA A 120 -0.64 -13.32 -6.30
N CYS A 121 0.55 -13.43 -5.72
CA CYS A 121 1.66 -12.52 -5.96
C CYS A 121 2.60 -12.99 -7.08
N ALA A 122 2.27 -14.09 -7.78
CA ALA A 122 3.07 -14.68 -8.85
C ALA A 122 4.53 -14.98 -8.46
N LEU A 123 4.74 -15.47 -7.22
CA LEU A 123 6.08 -15.76 -6.69
C LEU A 123 6.59 -17.17 -7.02
N GLU A 124 5.73 -18.09 -7.45
CA GLU A 124 6.11 -19.50 -7.69
C GLU A 124 7.29 -19.64 -8.68
N ALA A 125 7.27 -18.87 -9.76
CA ALA A 125 8.35 -18.87 -10.76
C ALA A 125 9.66 -18.27 -10.21
N ASP A 126 9.58 -17.25 -9.35
CA ASP A 126 10.76 -16.70 -8.69
C ASP A 126 11.38 -17.73 -7.75
N LEU A 127 10.56 -18.35 -6.91
CA LEU A 127 11.01 -19.33 -5.93
C LEU A 127 11.62 -20.57 -6.58
N ALA A 128 11.08 -21.03 -7.71
CA ALA A 128 11.64 -22.17 -8.46
C ALA A 128 13.07 -21.92 -8.96
N LEU A 129 13.46 -20.65 -9.16
CA LEU A 129 14.80 -20.25 -9.58
C LEU A 129 15.75 -19.98 -8.41
N MET A 130 15.23 -19.91 -7.18
CA MET A 130 16.05 -19.66 -6.00
C MET A 130 16.66 -20.96 -5.45
N PRO A 131 17.93 -20.96 -5.02
CA PRO A 131 18.64 -22.19 -4.60
C PRO A 131 17.94 -23.00 -3.49
N ALA A 132 17.21 -22.33 -2.60
CA ALA A 132 16.49 -22.96 -1.49
C ALA A 132 15.00 -22.60 -1.49
N GLY A 133 14.43 -22.25 -2.65
CA GLY A 133 13.04 -21.81 -2.73
C GLY A 133 12.77 -20.64 -1.80
N ASP A 134 11.69 -20.71 -1.02
CA ASP A 134 11.31 -19.68 -0.06
C ASP A 134 12.16 -19.65 1.22
N LEU A 135 12.99 -20.66 1.44
CA LEU A 135 14.02 -20.67 2.49
C LEU A 135 15.32 -19.98 2.04
N THR A 136 15.36 -19.44 0.82
CA THR A 136 16.51 -18.68 0.34
C THR A 136 16.70 -17.44 1.20
N TYR A 137 17.92 -17.27 1.70
CA TYR A 137 18.28 -16.14 2.56
C TYR A 137 18.40 -14.85 1.75
N ILE A 138 17.84 -13.77 2.28
CA ILE A 138 17.91 -12.43 1.73
C ILE A 138 19.05 -11.70 2.45
N GLY A 139 20.09 -11.33 1.69
CA GLY A 139 21.24 -10.58 2.20
C GLY A 139 20.91 -9.12 2.54
N GLU A 140 21.89 -8.35 3.01
CA GLU A 140 21.70 -6.94 3.35
C GLU A 140 21.04 -6.16 2.20
N ARG A 141 19.95 -5.44 2.52
CA ARG A 141 19.14 -4.65 1.55
C ARG A 141 18.58 -5.48 0.38
N GLY A 142 18.53 -6.81 0.51
CA GLY A 142 18.08 -7.72 -0.54
C GLY A 142 18.93 -7.67 -1.80
N GLY A 143 20.25 -7.54 -1.67
CA GLY A 143 21.17 -7.42 -2.81
C GLY A 143 21.07 -8.56 -3.85
N ASN A 144 20.56 -9.73 -3.45
CA ASN A 144 20.34 -10.88 -4.32
C ASN A 144 18.98 -10.91 -5.04
N LEU A 145 18.13 -9.90 -4.87
CA LEU A 145 16.80 -9.83 -5.48
C LEU A 145 16.72 -8.73 -6.53
N SER A 146 16.06 -9.02 -7.65
CA SER A 146 15.65 -8.00 -8.62
C SER A 146 14.61 -7.05 -8.02
N GLY A 147 14.45 -5.85 -8.60
CA GLY A 147 13.44 -4.88 -8.14
C GLY A 147 12.01 -5.44 -8.18
N GLY A 148 11.67 -6.20 -9.23
CA GLY A 148 10.36 -6.83 -9.36
C GLY A 148 10.11 -7.92 -8.31
N GLN A 149 11.14 -8.71 -7.96
CA GLN A 149 11.05 -9.69 -6.88
C GLN A 149 10.82 -9.02 -5.53
N LYS A 150 11.55 -7.94 -5.23
CA LYS A 150 11.34 -7.15 -4.00
C LYS A 150 9.91 -6.62 -3.90
N GLN A 151 9.34 -6.16 -5.02
CA GLN A 151 7.96 -5.69 -5.05
C GLN A 151 6.97 -6.83 -4.79
N ARG A 152 7.10 -7.97 -5.48
CA ARG A 152 6.20 -9.12 -5.26
C ARG A 152 6.28 -9.66 -3.83
N ILE A 153 7.48 -9.75 -3.25
CA ILE A 153 7.68 -10.17 -1.86
C ILE A 153 7.06 -9.17 -0.87
N ALA A 154 7.08 -7.87 -1.16
CA ALA A 154 6.51 -6.87 -0.26
C ALA A 154 4.99 -6.72 -0.36
N ILE A 155 4.39 -7.19 -1.47
CA ILE A 155 2.94 -7.29 -1.64
C ILE A 155 2.41 -8.56 -0.95
N ALA A 156 3.21 -9.63 -0.98
CA ALA A 156 2.92 -10.93 -0.34
C ALA A 156 2.93 -10.83 1.19
#